data_AF-A0A1J5RPE0-F1
#
_entry.id   AF-A0A1J5RPE0-F1
#
_cell.length_a   1.000
_cell.length_b   1.000
_cell.length_c   1.000
_cell.angle_alpha   90.00
_cell.angle_beta   90.00
_cell.angle_gamma   90.00
#
_symmetry.space_group_name_H-M   'P 1'
#
loop_
_entity.id
_entity.type
_entity.pdbx_description
1 polymer ?
#
loop_
_entity_poly.entity_id
_entity_poly.type
_entity_poly.pdbx_seq_one_letter_code
_entity_poly.pdbx_strand_id
1 'polypeptide(L)'
;MQKLSQRSQLAIGLLLMLVMAATRSHHFATPAHLPDASWAVFFVAGVYLSSAWWFAVFVILAVAVDWFAITFGGVSSFCVTPAYAALLLAFGALWLGGRWYARHHRDRLTSLVPLVVAIVLSALGAELCSSGSFYFFGGRFMHPTLAEFLVREVRYFPMMLGVMVFYVTLAAMIHALFALTGLRLHGQPGSKAHGLHS
;
A
#
# COMPACT_ATOMS: atom_id res chain seq x y z
N MET A 1 -15.60 -1.03 6.93
CA MET A 1 -15.79 -0.18 5.72
C MET A 1 -16.83 -0.80 4.79
N GLN A 2 -17.75 -0.02 4.23
CA GLN A 2 -18.72 -0.54 3.24
C GLN A 2 -17.99 -0.98 1.96
N LYS A 3 -18.48 -2.05 1.31
CA LYS A 3 -17.90 -2.52 0.05
C LYS A 3 -18.18 -1.50 -1.06
N LEU A 4 -17.11 -0.98 -1.67
CA LEU A 4 -17.22 -0.10 -2.83
C LEU A 4 -17.77 -0.84 -4.05
N SER A 5 -18.39 -0.11 -4.98
CA SER A 5 -18.84 -0.65 -6.25
C SER A 5 -17.68 -1.28 -7.04
N GLN A 6 -17.96 -2.27 -7.89
CA GLN A 6 -16.93 -2.91 -8.72
C GLN A 6 -16.21 -1.90 -9.64
N ARG A 7 -16.94 -0.92 -10.18
CA ARG A 7 -16.37 0.14 -11.03
C ARG A 7 -15.38 1.01 -10.24
N SER A 8 -15.72 1.38 -9.01
CA SER A 8 -14.84 2.14 -8.13
C SER A 8 -13.60 1.34 -7.76
N GLN A 9 -13.73 0.04 -7.47
CA GLN A 9 -12.59 -0.83 -7.20
C GLN A 9 -11.66 -0.96 -8.42
N LEU A 10 -12.21 -1.09 -9.63
CA LEU A 10 -11.41 -1.10 -10.85
C LEU A 10 -10.66 0.22 -11.07
N ALA A 11 -11.34 1.36 -10.92
CA ALA A 11 -10.71 2.68 -11.05
C ALA A 11 -9.59 2.88 -10.03
N ILE A 12 -9.81 2.50 -8.76
CA ILE A 12 -8.79 2.56 -7.71
C ILE A 12 -7.63 1.61 -8.05
N GLY A 13 -7.91 0.38 -8.47
CA GLY A 13 -6.88 -0.59 -8.85
C GLY A 13 -5.99 -0.06 -9.98
N LEU A 14 -6.58 0.46 -11.05
CA LEU A 14 -5.85 1.05 -12.18
C LEU A 14 -5.03 2.28 -11.76
N LEU A 15 -5.61 3.17 -10.96
CA LEU A 15 -4.89 4.34 -10.45
C LEU A 15 -3.68 3.92 -9.61
N LEU A 16 -3.84 2.95 -8.71
CA LEU A 16 -2.75 2.42 -7.89
C LEU A 16 -1.67 1.75 -8.74
N MET A 17 -2.04 1.04 -9.81
CA MET A 17 -1.07 0.45 -10.74
C MET A 17 -0.24 1.53 -11.45
N LEU A 18 -0.89 2.61 -11.91
CA LEU A 18 -0.20 3.75 -12.53
C LEU A 18 0.75 4.43 -11.56
N VAL A 19 0.30 4.70 -10.33
CA VAL A 19 1.14 5.30 -9.28
C VAL A 19 2.36 4.41 -9.01
N MET A 20 2.15 3.11 -8.81
CA MET A 20 3.23 2.17 -8.56
C MET A 20 4.24 2.12 -9.71
N ALA A 21 3.77 2.01 -10.95
CA ALA A 21 4.65 1.98 -12.12
C ALA A 21 5.47 3.28 -12.26
N ALA A 22 4.85 4.43 -11.98
CA ALA A 22 5.51 5.73 -12.07
C ALA A 22 6.55 5.98 -10.97
N THR A 23 6.33 5.47 -9.75
CA THR A 23 7.24 5.73 -8.60
C THR A 23 8.29 4.65 -8.39
N ARG A 24 7.99 3.40 -8.77
CA ARG A 24 8.90 2.25 -8.59
C ARG A 24 10.01 2.22 -9.63
N SER A 25 9.75 2.78 -10.81
CA SER A 25 10.72 2.82 -11.89
C SER A 25 11.74 3.94 -11.67
N HIS A 26 12.95 3.55 -11.27
CA HIS A 26 14.09 4.47 -11.14
C HIS A 26 14.48 5.20 -12.45
N HIS A 27 13.93 4.75 -13.59
CA HIS A 27 14.11 5.34 -14.91
C HIS A 27 13.16 6.49 -15.23
N PHE A 28 11.86 6.32 -14.94
CA PHE A 28 10.86 7.37 -15.16
C PHE A 28 10.82 8.38 -14.02
N ALA A 29 11.45 8.07 -12.87
CA ALA A 29 11.77 9.01 -11.82
C ALA A 29 12.94 9.95 -12.24
N THR A 30 12.72 10.80 -13.24
CA THR A 30 13.56 11.96 -13.57
C THR A 30 12.76 13.25 -13.32
N PRO A 31 13.39 14.43 -13.22
CA PRO A 31 14.12 15.00 -12.07
C PRO A 31 13.32 15.11 -10.74
N ALA A 32 12.07 14.64 -10.66
CA ALA A 32 11.21 14.86 -9.50
C ALA A 32 11.45 13.92 -8.28
N HIS A 33 12.34 12.92 -8.38
CA HIS A 33 12.69 11.98 -7.29
C HIS A 33 11.51 11.53 -6.42
N LEU A 34 10.38 11.18 -7.04
CA LEU A 34 9.23 10.71 -6.28
C LEU A 34 9.61 9.41 -5.56
N PRO A 35 9.39 9.32 -4.24
CA PRO A 35 9.73 8.12 -3.49
C PRO A 35 8.81 6.96 -3.88
N ASP A 36 9.31 5.72 -3.78
CA ASP A 36 8.56 4.53 -4.18
C ASP A 36 7.29 4.36 -3.33
N ALA A 37 6.12 4.43 -3.99
CA ALA A 37 4.81 4.28 -3.35
C ALA A 37 4.41 2.81 -3.11
N SER A 38 5.21 1.82 -3.52
CA SER A 38 4.85 0.40 -3.51
C SER A 38 4.26 -0.08 -2.18
N TRP A 39 4.85 0.32 -1.04
CA TRP A 39 4.35 -0.07 0.28
C TRP A 39 2.93 0.45 0.55
N ALA A 40 2.72 1.73 0.29
CA ALA A 40 1.41 2.36 0.41
C ALA A 40 0.41 1.77 -0.58
N VAL A 41 0.83 1.46 -1.81
CA VAL A 41 -0.02 0.83 -2.83
C VAL A 41 -0.55 -0.51 -2.35
N PHE A 42 0.31 -1.42 -1.86
CA PHE A 42 -0.15 -2.71 -1.33
C PHE A 42 -1.09 -2.55 -0.12
N PHE A 43 -0.76 -1.62 0.79
CA PHE A 43 -1.62 -1.33 1.94
C PHE A 43 -3.00 -0.80 1.51
N VAL A 44 -3.03 0.26 0.71
CA VAL A 44 -4.26 0.91 0.21
C VAL A 44 -5.09 -0.04 -0.65
N ALA A 45 -4.45 -0.85 -1.49
CA ALA A 45 -5.13 -1.88 -2.26
C ALA A 45 -5.77 -2.93 -1.33
N GLY A 46 -5.09 -3.32 -0.24
CA GLY A 46 -5.66 -4.14 0.82
C GLY A 46 -6.86 -3.51 1.52
N VAL A 47 -6.91 -2.18 1.64
CA VAL A 47 -8.06 -1.46 2.21
C VAL A 47 -9.26 -1.49 1.27
N TYR A 48 -9.07 -1.14 -0.01
CA TYR A 48 -10.17 -0.83 -0.93
C TYR A 48 -10.60 -1.96 -1.86
N LEU A 49 -9.68 -2.83 -2.26
CA LEU A 49 -9.95 -3.86 -3.27
C LEU A 49 -10.44 -5.10 -2.58
N SER A 50 -11.66 -5.54 -2.88
CA SER A 50 -12.33 -6.61 -2.16
C SER A 50 -11.77 -7.99 -2.48
N SER A 51 -11.29 -8.22 -3.70
CA SER A 51 -10.78 -9.53 -4.13
C SER A 51 -9.29 -9.71 -3.92
N ALA A 52 -8.87 -10.93 -3.57
CA ALA A 52 -7.47 -11.26 -3.32
C ALA A 52 -6.63 -11.36 -4.61
N TRP A 53 -7.25 -11.54 -5.78
CA TRP A 53 -6.51 -11.63 -7.06
C TRP A 53 -5.71 -10.35 -7.37
N TRP A 54 -6.19 -9.20 -6.90
CA TRP A 54 -5.51 -7.92 -7.04
C TRP A 54 -4.11 -7.95 -6.43
N PHE A 55 -3.92 -8.66 -5.32
CA PHE A 55 -2.60 -8.84 -4.72
C PHE A 55 -1.62 -9.46 -5.72
N ALA A 56 -2.01 -10.54 -6.39
CA ALA A 56 -1.19 -11.18 -7.41
C ALA A 56 -0.88 -10.24 -8.58
N VAL A 57 -1.85 -9.40 -8.99
CA VAL A 57 -1.63 -8.42 -10.06
C VAL A 57 -0.63 -7.34 -9.67
N PHE A 58 -0.68 -6.81 -8.44
CA PHE A 58 0.33 -5.86 -7.97
C PHE A 58 1.72 -6.49 -7.81
N VAL A 59 1.79 -7.76 -7.38
CA VAL A 59 3.07 -8.51 -7.33
C VAL A 59 3.65 -8.69 -8.73
N ILE A 60 2.84 -9.13 -9.69
CA ILE A 60 3.27 -9.29 -11.09
C ILE A 60 3.72 -7.94 -11.66
N LEU A 61 2.98 -6.86 -11.39
CA LEU A 61 3.36 -5.52 -11.80
C LEU A 61 4.71 -5.10 -11.20
N ALA A 62 4.95 -5.35 -9.91
CA ALA A 62 6.22 -5.05 -9.26
C ALA A 62 7.39 -5.74 -9.97
N VAL A 63 7.25 -7.06 -10.21
CA VAL A 63 8.26 -7.85 -10.90
C VAL A 63 8.47 -7.39 -12.33
N ALA A 64 7.39 -7.06 -13.05
CA ALA A 64 7.47 -6.58 -14.42
C ALA A 64 8.18 -5.22 -14.51
N VAL A 65 7.89 -4.29 -13.59
CA VAL A 65 8.56 -2.98 -13.51
C VAL A 65 10.05 -3.15 -13.20
N ASP A 66 10.40 -4.01 -12.24
CA ASP A 66 11.79 -4.24 -11.85
C ASP A 66 12.57 -4.91 -13.00
N TRP A 67 11.97 -5.92 -13.65
CA TRP A 67 12.56 -6.58 -14.82
C TRP A 67 12.78 -5.61 -15.98
N PHE A 68 11.80 -4.75 -16.27
CA PHE A 68 11.92 -3.74 -17.32
C PHE A 68 13.02 -2.72 -16.99
N ALA A 69 13.07 -2.24 -15.74
CA ALA A 69 14.08 -1.29 -15.28
C ALA A 69 15.51 -1.86 -15.36
N ILE A 70 15.68 -3.16 -15.07
CA ILE A 70 16.98 -3.84 -15.19
C ILE A 70 17.34 -4.07 -16.67
N THR A 71 16.40 -4.57 -17.47
CA THR A 71 16.66 -5.03 -18.84
C THR A 71 16.82 -3.88 -19.83
N PHE A 72 15.97 -2.86 -19.71
CA PHE A 72 15.92 -1.73 -20.65
C PHE A 72 16.38 -0.41 -20.02
N GLY A 73 16.29 -0.29 -18.70
CA GLY A 73 16.78 0.88 -17.97
C GLY A 73 18.24 0.78 -17.50
N GLY A 74 18.89 -0.38 -17.58
CA GLY A 74 20.26 -0.51 -17.06
C GLY A 74 20.37 -0.25 -15.54
N VAL A 75 19.27 -0.40 -14.79
CA VAL A 75 19.31 -0.46 -13.33
C VAL A 75 20.08 -1.72 -12.92
N SER A 76 20.96 -1.59 -11.94
CA SER A 76 21.74 -2.74 -11.45
C SER A 76 20.82 -3.83 -10.90
N SER A 77 21.10 -5.09 -11.28
CA SER A 77 20.48 -6.28 -10.68
C SER A 77 21.00 -6.59 -9.27
N PHE A 78 21.62 -5.62 -8.59
CA PHE A 78 22.18 -5.78 -7.24
C PHE A 78 21.15 -6.29 -6.23
N CYS A 79 19.91 -5.83 -6.32
CA CYS A 79 18.83 -6.23 -5.41
C CYS A 79 18.21 -7.59 -5.79
N VAL A 80 18.50 -8.11 -6.98
CA VAL A 80 17.98 -9.40 -7.45
C VAL A 80 18.89 -10.50 -6.93
N THR A 81 18.41 -11.17 -5.89
CA THR A 81 19.06 -12.29 -5.20
C THR A 81 17.99 -13.35 -4.91
N PRO A 82 18.33 -14.57 -4.48
CA PRO A 82 17.33 -15.55 -4.06
C PRO A 82 16.37 -15.01 -2.98
N ALA A 83 16.85 -14.08 -2.14
CA ALA A 83 16.04 -13.40 -1.13
C ALA A 83 14.93 -12.51 -1.71
N TYR A 84 14.98 -12.17 -2.99
CA TYR A 84 13.93 -11.38 -3.67
C TYR A 84 12.55 -12.03 -3.56
N ALA A 85 12.47 -13.36 -3.44
CA ALA A 85 11.21 -14.07 -3.19
C ALA A 85 10.51 -13.64 -1.88
N ALA A 86 11.26 -13.17 -0.88
CA ALA A 86 10.71 -12.68 0.38
C ALA A 86 9.94 -11.36 0.22
N LEU A 87 10.07 -10.66 -0.91
CA LEU A 87 9.20 -9.52 -1.23
C LEU A 87 7.73 -9.93 -1.27
N LEU A 88 7.42 -11.18 -1.65
CA LEU A 88 6.05 -11.68 -1.59
C LEU A 88 5.50 -11.63 -0.15
N LEU A 89 6.32 -11.99 0.84
CA LEU A 89 5.96 -11.92 2.25
C LEU A 89 5.83 -10.46 2.72
N ALA A 90 6.75 -9.60 2.29
CA ALA A 90 6.72 -8.18 2.62
C ALA A 90 5.45 -7.48 2.09
N PHE A 91 5.15 -7.66 0.79
CA PHE A 91 3.93 -7.17 0.17
C PHE A 91 2.68 -7.79 0.79
N GLY A 92 2.75 -9.08 1.17
CA GLY A 92 1.69 -9.78 1.89
C GLY A 92 1.37 -9.13 3.23
N ALA A 93 2.39 -8.76 4.02
CA ALA A 93 2.22 -8.06 5.29
C ALA A 93 1.50 -6.72 5.12
N LEU A 94 1.89 -5.92 4.13
CA LEU A 94 1.26 -4.64 3.79
C LEU A 94 -0.20 -4.80 3.38
N TRP A 95 -0.48 -5.75 2.47
CA TRP A 95 -1.82 -6.05 2.02
C TRP A 95 -2.73 -6.52 3.17
N LEU A 96 -2.23 -7.44 4.01
CA LEU A 96 -2.96 -7.94 5.17
C LEU A 96 -3.18 -6.84 6.22
N GLY A 97 -2.23 -5.92 6.40
CA GLY A 97 -2.39 -4.73 7.23
C GLY A 97 -3.55 -3.86 6.76
N GLY A 98 -3.62 -3.56 5.47
CA GLY A 98 -4.74 -2.81 4.88
C GLY A 98 -6.08 -3.53 5.03
N ARG A 99 -6.10 -4.86 4.83
CA ARG A 99 -7.30 -5.69 5.02
C ARG A 99 -7.77 -5.70 6.47
N TRP A 100 -6.83 -5.80 7.40
CA TRP A 100 -7.11 -5.75 8.84
C TRP A 100 -7.68 -4.38 9.21
N TYR A 101 -7.09 -3.29 8.71
CA TYR A 101 -7.63 -1.95 8.91
C TYR A 101 -9.05 -1.80 8.37
N ALA A 102 -9.33 -2.25 7.14
CA ALA A 102 -10.67 -2.15 6.54
C ALA A 102 -11.78 -2.84 7.36
N ARG A 103 -11.44 -3.92 8.07
CA ARG A 103 -12.33 -4.65 8.99
C ARG A 103 -12.56 -3.91 10.31
N HIS A 104 -11.56 -3.19 10.81
CA HIS A 104 -11.63 -2.43 12.07
C HIS A 104 -12.04 -0.97 11.86
N HIS A 105 -12.13 -0.51 10.61
CA HIS A 105 -12.48 0.86 10.26
C HIS A 105 -13.92 1.19 10.65
N ARG A 106 -14.08 2.33 11.33
CA ARG A 106 -15.35 2.97 11.65
C ARG A 106 -15.33 4.42 11.16
N ASP A 107 -16.48 4.99 10.82
CA ASP A 107 -16.62 6.39 10.37
C ASP A 107 -16.51 7.39 11.53
N ARG A 108 -15.42 7.29 12.32
CA ARG A 108 -15.13 8.13 13.50
C ARG A 108 -13.63 8.36 13.59
N LEU A 109 -13.23 9.46 14.23
CA LEU A 109 -11.80 9.78 14.47
C LEU A 109 -11.04 8.69 15.23
N THR A 110 -11.74 7.87 16.03
CA THR A 110 -11.15 6.70 16.71
C THR A 110 -10.58 5.66 15.75
N SER A 111 -10.95 5.70 14.46
CA SER A 111 -10.40 4.85 13.40
C SER A 111 -8.94 5.18 13.05
N LEU A 112 -8.42 6.33 13.50
CA LEU A 112 -7.00 6.68 13.34
C LEU A 112 -6.08 5.73 14.13
N VAL A 113 -6.52 5.24 15.29
CA VAL A 113 -5.74 4.30 16.11
C VAL A 113 -5.49 2.98 15.36
N PRO A 114 -6.51 2.24 14.87
CA PRO A 114 -6.26 1.04 14.07
C PRO A 114 -5.55 1.37 12.75
N LEU A 115 -5.69 2.56 12.17
CA LEU A 115 -4.90 2.93 10.99
C LEU A 115 -3.41 2.97 11.31
N VAL A 116 -3.02 3.67 12.37
CA VAL A 116 -1.61 3.77 12.81
C VAL A 116 -1.04 2.40 13.15
N VAL A 117 -1.80 1.58 13.90
CA VAL A 117 -1.37 0.22 14.25
C VAL A 117 -1.17 -0.63 13.00
N ALA A 118 -2.09 -0.57 12.03
CA ALA A 118 -1.98 -1.32 10.79
C ALA A 118 -0.76 -0.89 9.98
N ILE A 119 -0.51 0.42 9.85
CA ILE A 119 0.65 0.97 9.14
C ILE A 119 1.94 0.50 9.80
N VAL A 120 2.10 0.71 11.11
CA VAL A 120 3.35 0.39 11.83
C VAL A 120 3.65 -1.11 11.79
N LEU A 121 2.67 -1.96 12.11
CA LEU A 121 2.91 -3.40 12.16
C LEU A 121 3.17 -3.99 10.77
N SER A 122 2.46 -3.52 9.75
CA SER A 122 2.68 -4.00 8.38
C SER A 122 3.98 -3.47 7.77
N ALA A 123 4.37 -2.22 8.05
CA ALA A 123 5.66 -1.66 7.67
C ALA A 123 6.82 -2.41 8.33
N LEU A 124 6.73 -2.69 9.63
CA LEU A 124 7.74 -3.48 10.34
C LEU A 124 7.85 -4.89 9.76
N GLY A 125 6.72 -5.56 9.53
CA GLY A 125 6.72 -6.88 8.89
C GLY A 125 7.31 -6.85 7.48
N ALA A 126 6.99 -5.82 6.70
CA ALA A 126 7.53 -5.63 5.36
C ALA A 126 9.04 -5.44 5.37
N GLU A 127 9.55 -4.55 6.23
CA GLU A 127 10.98 -4.25 6.33
C GLU A 127 11.78 -5.46 6.80
N LEU A 128 11.32 -6.14 7.86
CA LEU A 128 11.99 -7.34 8.36
C LEU A 128 12.03 -8.45 7.31
N CYS A 129 10.96 -8.62 6.53
CA CYS A 129 10.93 -9.59 5.44
C CYS A 129 11.80 -9.16 4.25
N SER A 130 11.81 -7.89 3.87
CA SER A 130 12.57 -7.40 2.71
C SER A 130 14.04 -7.17 3.04
N SER A 131 14.35 -6.22 3.93
CA SER A 131 15.71 -5.85 4.34
C SER A 131 16.40 -7.00 5.06
N GLY A 132 15.68 -7.68 5.97
CA GLY A 132 16.22 -8.82 6.71
C GLY A 132 16.61 -9.97 5.79
N SER A 133 15.73 -10.37 4.86
CA SER A 133 16.06 -11.45 3.93
C SER A 133 17.22 -11.08 3.00
N PHE A 134 17.26 -9.85 2.50
CA PHE A 134 18.34 -9.37 1.65
C PHE A 134 19.68 -9.33 2.40
N TYR A 135 19.70 -8.85 3.64
CA TYR A 135 20.92 -8.72 4.44
C TYR A 135 21.49 -10.09 4.85
N PHE A 136 20.65 -10.99 5.35
CA PHE A 136 21.10 -12.29 5.87
C PHE A 136 21.23 -13.37 4.78
N PHE A 137 20.35 -13.37 3.76
CA PHE A 137 20.26 -14.44 2.76
C PHE A 137 20.56 -13.99 1.31
N GLY A 138 20.74 -12.69 1.07
CA GLY A 138 21.00 -12.16 -0.28
C GLY A 138 22.43 -12.36 -0.79
N GLY A 139 23.36 -12.82 0.06
CA GLY A 139 24.75 -13.10 -0.33
C GLY A 139 25.60 -11.86 -0.66
N ARG A 140 25.15 -10.66 -0.26
CA ARG A 140 25.86 -9.39 -0.50
C ARG A 140 26.74 -8.94 0.67
N PHE A 141 26.55 -9.52 1.84
CA PHE A 141 27.29 -9.22 3.07
C PHE A 141 28.08 -10.46 3.47
N MET A 142 29.39 -10.31 3.66
CA MET A 142 30.29 -11.43 3.99
C MET A 142 30.05 -11.98 5.41
N HIS A 143 29.81 -11.09 6.38
CA HIS A 143 29.59 -11.45 7.78
C HIS A 143 28.39 -10.68 8.36
N PRO A 144 27.15 -11.03 7.97
CA PRO A 144 25.98 -10.32 8.44
C PRO A 144 25.77 -10.55 9.94
N THR A 145 25.62 -9.46 10.71
CA THR A 145 25.37 -9.51 12.16
C THR A 145 24.06 -8.81 12.52
N LEU A 146 23.42 -9.25 13.60
CA LEU A 146 22.19 -8.60 14.08
C LEU A 146 22.40 -7.14 14.50
N ALA A 147 23.57 -6.82 15.08
CA ALA A 147 23.89 -5.47 15.52
C ALA A 147 23.96 -4.49 14.34
N GLU A 148 24.70 -4.84 13.29
CA GLU A 148 24.77 -4.02 12.07
C GLU A 148 23.43 -3.94 11.35
N PHE A 149 22.67 -5.04 11.33
CA PHE A 149 21.31 -5.03 10.79
C PHE A 149 20.47 -3.96 11.48
N LEU A 150 20.40 -3.97 12.82
CA LEU A 150 19.62 -2.97 13.58
C LEU A 150 20.09 -1.53 13.33
N VAL A 151 21.39 -1.29 13.16
CA VAL A 151 21.91 0.05 12.81
C VAL A 151 21.41 0.49 11.42
N ARG A 152 21.35 -0.43 10.45
CA ARG A 152 20.80 -0.15 9.11
C ARG A 152 19.30 0.10 9.19
N GLU A 153 18.57 -0.69 9.97
CA GLU A 153 17.13 -0.50 10.19
C GLU A 153 16.82 0.89 10.77
N VAL A 154 17.53 1.30 11.83
CA VAL A 154 17.37 2.65 12.41
C VAL A 154 17.67 3.76 11.40
N ARG A 155 18.58 3.50 10.45
CA ARG A 155 18.96 4.47 9.41
C ARG A 155 17.95 4.58 8.26
N TYR A 156 17.40 3.45 7.80
CA TYR A 156 16.59 3.41 6.57
C TYR A 156 15.09 3.30 6.82
N PHE A 157 14.67 2.57 7.85
CA PHE A 157 13.26 2.32 8.13
C PHE A 157 12.43 3.60 8.36
N PRO A 158 12.91 4.63 9.09
CA PRO A 158 12.11 5.84 9.31
C PRO A 158 11.72 6.57 8.02
N MET A 159 12.63 6.57 7.03
CA MET A 159 12.37 7.18 5.72
C MET A 159 11.31 6.39 4.96
N MET A 160 11.42 5.06 4.90
CA MET A 160 10.44 4.19 4.24
C MET A 160 9.06 4.30 4.88
N LEU A 161 9.01 4.29 6.21
CA LEU A 161 7.77 4.51 6.97
C LEU A 161 7.16 5.89 6.67
N GLY A 162 7.98 6.94 6.62
CA GLY A 162 7.54 8.30 6.29
C GLY A 162 6.90 8.39 4.90
N VAL A 163 7.52 7.76 3.89
CA VAL A 163 6.98 7.68 2.53
C VAL A 163 5.64 6.93 2.51
N MET A 164 5.56 5.79 3.20
CA MET A 164 4.32 5.03 3.29
C MET A 164 3.21 5.85 3.94
N VAL A 165 3.47 6.50 5.07
CA VAL A 165 2.52 7.38 5.76
C VAL A 165 2.07 8.52 4.84
N PHE A 166 2.99 9.15 4.11
CA PHE A 166 2.66 10.23 3.18
C PHE A 166 1.62 9.79 2.13
N TYR A 167 1.88 8.69 1.41
CA TYR A 167 0.95 8.20 0.38
C TYR A 167 -0.36 7.66 0.96
N VAL A 168 -0.33 7.00 2.12
CA VAL A 168 -1.57 6.53 2.79
C VAL A 168 -2.43 7.71 3.25
N THR A 169 -1.82 8.76 3.83
CA THR A 169 -2.52 9.98 4.21
C THR A 169 -3.10 10.68 2.99
N LEU A 170 -2.36 10.77 1.88
CA LEU A 170 -2.88 11.32 0.63
C LEU A 170 -4.11 10.55 0.13
N ALA A 171 -4.05 9.21 0.13
CA ALA A 171 -5.18 8.37 -0.24
C ALA A 171 -6.39 8.57 0.71
N ALA A 172 -6.14 8.74 2.01
CA ALA A 172 -7.19 9.02 3.00
C ALA A 172 -7.84 10.41 2.80
N MET A 173 -7.04 11.44 2.47
CA MET A 173 -7.54 12.78 2.16
C MET A 173 -8.42 12.77 0.90
N ILE A 174 -7.99 12.08 -0.15
CA ILE A 174 -8.77 11.92 -1.39
C ILE A 174 -10.08 11.21 -1.08
N HIS A 175 -10.06 10.13 -0.30
CA HIS A 175 -11.26 9.43 0.14
C HIS A 175 -12.21 10.35 0.92
N ALA A 176 -11.70 11.12 1.88
CA ALA A 176 -12.49 12.05 2.66
C ALA A 176 -13.14 13.12 1.78
N LEU A 177 -12.43 13.65 0.78
CA LEU A 177 -12.98 14.61 -0.18
C LEU A 177 -14.14 14.02 -0.99
N PHE A 178 -14.01 12.78 -1.48
CA PHE A 178 -15.10 12.07 -2.17
C PHE A 178 -16.27 11.75 -1.25
N ALA A 179 -16.01 11.37 0.01
CA ALA A 179 -17.06 11.13 0.99
C ALA A 179 -17.84 12.42 1.30
N LEU A 180 -17.16 13.56 1.48
CA LEU A 180 -17.77 14.85 1.76
C LEU A 180 -18.60 15.38 0.57
N THR A 181 -18.11 15.20 -0.66
CA THR A 181 -18.83 15.60 -1.88
C THR A 181 -19.98 14.65 -2.23
N GLY A 182 -19.89 13.37 -1.84
CA GLY A 182 -20.94 12.35 -2.01
C GLY A 182 -22.01 12.32 -0.89
N LEU A 183 -21.84 13.09 0.19
CA LEU A 183 -22.77 13.14 1.35
C LEU A 183 -23.89 14.18 1.22
N ARG A 184 -24.30 14.51 0.00
CA ARG A 184 -25.59 15.14 -0.29
C ARG A 184 -26.17 14.53 -1.55
N LEU A 185 -27.00 13.51 -1.42
CA LEU A 185 -28.14 13.13 -2.30
C LEU A 185 -28.72 11.78 -1.84
N HIS A 186 -29.18 11.70 -0.59
CA HIS A 186 -30.23 10.76 -0.16
C HIS A 186 -30.88 11.22 1.15
N GLY A 187 -31.53 12.39 1.10
CA GLY A 187 -32.67 12.66 1.97
C GLY A 187 -33.90 12.16 1.23
N GLN A 188 -34.45 11.02 1.64
CA GLN A 188 -35.60 10.42 0.96
C GLN A 188 -36.82 11.35 0.93
N PRO A 189 -37.55 11.39 -0.19
CA PRO A 189 -38.92 11.89 -0.24
C PRO A 189 -39.90 10.81 0.26
N GLY A 190 -40.71 11.17 1.25
CA GLY A 190 -42.06 10.64 1.44
C GLY A 190 -42.24 9.25 2.08
N SER A 191 -42.73 9.24 3.32
CA SER A 191 -43.76 8.28 3.77
C SER A 191 -44.73 9.04 4.67
N LYS A 192 -45.81 9.57 4.09
CA LYS A 192 -47.19 9.09 4.24
C LYS A 192 -47.71 9.11 5.68
N ALA A 193 -48.52 10.12 5.98
CA ALA A 193 -49.73 9.93 6.77
C ALA A 193 -50.93 10.20 5.85
N HIS A 194 -51.53 9.10 5.38
CA HIS A 194 -52.94 9.01 4.98
C HIS A 194 -53.79 9.72 6.06
N GLY A 195 -54.72 10.61 5.77
CA GLY A 195 -55.93 10.31 5.01
C GLY A 195 -56.98 9.65 5.92
N LEU A 196 -57.76 10.49 6.61
CA LEU A 196 -59.19 10.36 6.95
C LEU A 196 -59.75 8.96 7.29
N HIS A 197 -60.26 8.79 8.51
CA HIS A 197 -61.57 8.17 8.74
C HIS A 197 -62.14 8.62 10.11
N SER A 198 -63.30 9.30 10.01
CA SER A 198 -64.48 9.31 10.89
C SER A 198 -64.33 9.64 12.37
#